data_AF-A0AAW2NRS4-F1
#
_entry.id   AF-A0AAW2NRS4-F1
#
_cell.length_a   1.000
_cell.length_b   1.000
_cell.length_c   1.000
_cell.angle_alpha   90.00
_cell.angle_beta   90.00
_cell.angle_gamma   90.00
#
_symmetry.space_group_name_H-M   'P 1'
#
loop_
_entity.id
_entity.type
_entity.pdbx_description
1 polymer ?
#
loop_
_entity_poly.entity_id
_entity_poly.type
_entity_poly.pdbx_seq_one_letter_code
_entity_poly.pdbx_strand_id
1 'polypeptide(L)' 'MAGLPCKLIGQVAFKAGGDVFHQLVGSKPHHLPNVTPGKIQACDLHHGSYGTDGAVIQWKYTLGKLIVI' A
#
# COMPACT_ATOMS: atom_id res chain seq x y z
N MET A 1 9.07 4.64 -32.05
CA MET A 1 9.04 5.39 -30.77
C MET A 1 9.19 4.40 -29.63
N ALA A 2 10.42 4.09 -29.21
CA ALA A 2 10.64 3.21 -28.06
C ALA A 2 10.42 4.03 -26.78
N GLY A 3 9.45 3.61 -25.96
CA GLY A 3 9.07 4.30 -24.72
C GLY A 3 10.17 4.23 -23.66
N LEU A 4 10.29 5.29 -22.85
CA LEU A 4 11.22 5.35 -21.72
C LEU A 4 10.89 4.23 -20.71
N PRO A 5 11.84 3.35 -20.34
CA PRO A 5 11.65 2.45 -19.23
C PRO A 5 11.82 3.23 -17.92
N CYS A 6 10.74 3.89 -17.49
CA CYS A 6 10.66 4.61 -16.22
C CYS A 6 10.48 3.62 -15.05
N LYS A 7 11.54 2.87 -14.69
CA LYS A 7 11.54 1.97 -13.52
C LYS A 7 12.32 2.60 -12.37
N LEU A 8 11.65 2.87 -11.24
CA LEU A 8 12.28 3.29 -9.99
C LEU A 8 12.33 2.09 -9.02
N ILE A 9 13.48 1.84 -8.40
CA ILE A 9 13.67 0.75 -7.43
C ILE A 9 14.27 1.36 -6.16
N GLY A 10 13.72 0.97 -5.00
CA GLY A 10 14.24 1.35 -3.68
C GLY A 10 14.26 0.15 -2.76
N GLN A 11 15.30 0.06 -1.92
CA GLN A 11 15.44 -0.96 -0.90
C GLN A 11 15.64 -0.28 0.46
N VAL A 12 14.85 -0.67 1.45
CA VAL A 12 14.91 -0.13 2.80
C VAL A 12 15.06 -1.30 3.78
N ALA A 13 15.99 -1.16 4.73
CA ALA A 13 16.16 -2.16 5.79
C ALA A 13 14.94 -2.15 6.72
N PHE A 14 14.32 -3.31 6.91
CA PHE A 14 13.17 -3.47 7.79
C PHE A 14 13.50 -4.43 8.93
N LYS A 15 13.37 -3.96 10.17
CA LYS A 15 13.82 -4.71 11.36
C LYS A 15 12.77 -5.69 11.92
N ALA A 16 11.49 -5.52 11.60
CA ALA A 16 10.40 -6.23 12.26
C ALA A 16 9.99 -7.56 11.58
N GLY A 17 10.79 -8.06 10.63
CA GLY A 17 10.51 -9.30 9.89
C GLY A 17 9.81 -9.04 8.56
N GLY A 18 10.33 -9.63 7.47
CA GLY A 18 9.78 -9.45 6.12
C GLY A 18 8.46 -10.19 5.91
N ASP A 19 8.27 -11.30 6.61
CA ASP A 19 7.04 -12.10 6.65
C ASP A 19 5.86 -11.32 7.24
N VAL A 20 6.10 -10.59 8.33
CA VAL A 20 5.09 -9.72 8.96
C VAL A 20 4.66 -8.62 8.00
N PHE A 21 5.62 -7.97 7.33
CA PHE A 21 5.30 -6.93 6.34
C PHE A 21 4.55 -7.50 5.13
N HIS A 22 4.97 -8.66 4.63
CA HIS A 22 4.29 -9.34 3.52
C HIS A 22 2.84 -9.70 3.86
N GLN A 23 2.59 -10.23 5.06
CA GLN A 23 1.23 -10.55 5.51
C GLN A 23 0.38 -9.28 5.70
N LEU A 24 0.97 -8.22 6.24
CA LEU A 24 0.29 -6.94 6.45
C LEU A 24 -0.16 -6.32 5.12
N VAL A 25 0.71 -6.27 4.12
CA VAL A 25 0.39 -5.65 2.82
C VAL A 25 -0.47 -6.57 1.95
N GLY A 26 -0.21 -7.87 1.95
CA GLY A 26 -0.91 -8.84 1.10
C GLY A 26 -2.27 -9.24 1.64
N SER A 27 -2.29 -9.83 2.85
CA SER A 27 -3.51 -10.46 3.40
C SER A 27 -4.35 -9.52 4.26
N LYS A 28 -3.71 -8.51 4.88
CA LYS A 28 -4.33 -7.68 5.92
C LYS A 28 -4.14 -6.17 5.73
N PRO A 29 -4.35 -5.63 4.51
CA PRO A 29 -4.05 -4.23 4.20
C PRO A 29 -4.91 -3.23 4.99
N HIS A 30 -6.09 -3.63 5.46
CA HIS A 30 -6.97 -2.79 6.29
C HIS A 30 -6.39 -2.43 7.67
N HIS A 31 -5.31 -3.07 8.11
CA HIS A 31 -4.61 -2.68 9.34
C HIS A 31 -3.62 -1.53 9.13
N LEU A 32 -3.19 -1.24 7.89
CA LEU A 32 -2.21 -0.17 7.60
C LEU A 32 -2.62 1.24 8.05
N PRO A 33 -3.90 1.65 7.96
CA PRO A 33 -4.38 2.90 8.55
C PRO A 33 -4.12 3.01 10.06
N ASN A 34 -4.15 1.89 10.79
CA ASN A 34 -3.87 1.90 12.24
C ASN A 34 -2.36 1.97 12.53
N VAL A 35 -1.53 1.38 11.66
CA VAL A 35 -0.07 1.37 11.82
C VAL A 35 0.54 2.74 11.44
N THR A 36 0.00 3.41 10.43
CA THR A 36 0.52 4.68 9.89
C THR A 36 -0.58 5.69 9.55
N PRO A 37 -1.39 6.13 10.52
CA PRO A 37 -2.56 6.99 10.27
C PRO A 37 -2.22 8.33 9.60
N GLY A 38 -1.03 8.87 9.88
CA GLY A 38 -0.55 10.12 9.28
C GLY A 38 -0.19 10.01 7.79
N LYS A 39 -0.09 8.80 7.25
CA LYS A 39 0.19 8.53 5.83
C LYS A 39 -0.99 7.88 5.14
N ILE A 40 -1.56 6.85 5.74
CA ILE A 40 -2.71 6.11 5.23
C ILE A 40 -3.86 6.30 6.20
N GLN A 41 -5.01 6.78 5.73
CA GLN A 41 -6.19 7.07 6.55
C GLN A 41 -7.26 5.99 6.43
N ALA A 42 -7.37 5.32 5.29
CA ALA A 42 -8.35 4.27 5.06
C ALA A 42 -7.90 3.30 3.96
N CYS A 43 -8.47 2.10 3.99
CA CYS A 43 -8.20 1.01 3.06
C CYS A 43 -9.51 0.22 2.84
N ASP A 44 -10.29 0.64 1.85
CA ASP A 44 -11.64 0.12 1.62
C ASP A 44 -11.61 -0.92 0.49
N LEU A 45 -12.27 -2.06 0.71
CA LEU A 45 -12.38 -3.12 -0.30
C LEU A 45 -13.53 -2.80 -1.25
N HIS A 46 -13.22 -2.67 -2.55
CA HIS A 46 -14.23 -2.43 -3.59
C HIS A 46 -14.66 -3.70 -4.30
N HIS A 47 -13.73 -4.64 -4.51
CA HIS A 47 -14.02 -5.89 -5.21
C HIS A 47 -13.12 -7.03 -4.74
N GLY A 48 -13.66 -8.25 -4.71
CA GLY A 48 -12.94 -9.46 -4.31
C GLY A 48 -12.82 -9.63 -2.80
N SER A 49 -11.66 -10.08 -2.32
CA SER A 49 -11.35 -10.28 -0.91
C SER A 49 -9.89 -9.91 -0.64
N TYR A 50 -9.57 -9.47 0.58
CA TYR A 50 -8.18 -9.18 0.91
C TYR A 50 -7.31 -10.42 0.77
N GLY A 51 -6.12 -10.27 0.18
CA GLY A 51 -5.17 -11.37 -0.01
C GLY A 51 -5.46 -12.31 -1.18
N THR A 52 -6.43 -12.01 -2.03
CA THR A 52 -6.70 -12.77 -3.25
C THR A 52 -6.30 -11.98 -4.50
N ASP A 53 -5.80 -12.69 -5.51
CA ASP A 53 -5.51 -12.08 -6.80
C ASP A 53 -6.78 -11.49 -7.43
N GLY A 54 -6.65 -10.30 -8.01
CA GLY A 54 -7.77 -9.56 -8.59
C GLY A 54 -8.60 -8.73 -7.60
N ALA A 55 -8.19 -8.67 -6.32
CA ALA A 55 -8.81 -7.76 -5.36
C ALA A 55 -8.57 -6.28 -5.73
N VAL A 56 -9.61 -5.47 -5.61
CA VAL A 56 -9.54 -4.02 -5.85
C VAL A 56 -9.71 -3.31 -4.51
N ILE A 57 -8.68 -2.58 -4.10
CA ILE A 57 -8.61 -1.88 -2.83
C ILE A 57 -8.45 -0.38 -3.11
N GLN A 58 -9.32 0.42 -2.51
CA GLN A 58 -9.20 1.87 -2.52
C GLN A 58 -8.43 2.33 -1.28
N TRP A 59 -7.35 3.07 -1.53
CA TRP A 59 -6.48 3.61 -0.49
C TRP A 59 -6.74 5.10 -0.33
N LYS A 60 -7.01 5.53 0.89
CA LYS A 60 -7.00 6.95 1.27
C LYS A 60 -5.67 7.25 1.92
N TYR A 61 -4.85 8.08 1.27
CA TYR A 61 -3.53 8.43 1.77
C TYR A 61 -3.22 9.92 1.56
N THR A 62 -2.26 10.41 2.33
CA THR A 62 -1.76 11.79 2.26
C THR A 62 -0.29 11.76 1.90
N LEU A 63 0.06 12.34 0.75
CA LEU A 63 1.45 12.45 0.26
C LEU A 63 1.88 13.92 0.22
N GLY A 64 2.81 14.30 1.10
CA GLY A 64 3.16 15.71 1.27
C GLY A 64 2.00 16.50 1.89
N LYS A 65 2.25 17.76 2.26
CA LYS A 65 1.26 18.65 2.91
C LYS A 65 0.14 19.13 1.97
N LEU A 66 -0.18 18.39 0.91
CA LEU A 66 -1.19 18.76 -0.07
C LEU A 66 -2.19 17.61 -0.25
N ILE A 67 -3.43 17.87 0.17
CA ILE A 67 -4.58 17.02 -0.07
C ILE A 67 -4.86 17.08 -1.57
N VAL A 68 -4.79 15.96 -2.27
CA VAL A 68 -5.29 15.85 -3.65
C VAL A 68 -6.65 15.17 -3.57
N ILE A 69 -7.70 15.92 -3.93
CA ILE A 69 -9.09 15.48 -4.05
C ILE A 69 -9.32 14.66 -5.30
#